data_AF-A0A8T5S9N3-F1
#
_entry.id   AF-A0A8T5S9N3-F1
#
_cell.length_a   1.000
_cell.length_b   1.000
_cell.length_c   1.000
_cell.angle_alpha   90.00
_cell.angle_beta   90.00
_cell.angle_gamma   90.00
#
_symmetry.space_group_name_H-M   'P 1'
#
loop_
_entity.id
_entity.type
_entity.pdbx_description
1 polymer ?
#
loop_
_entity_poly.entity_id
_entity_poly.type
_entity_poly.pdbx_seq_one_letter_code
_entity_poly.pdbx_strand_id
1 'polypeptide(L)'
;MAELSWKFRFALMKHDWKLLGEYFKENTRIMNKIMKYAGFEFGIGLINNILIKLIEENSNVYAAKLTGAGNGGSVFVLVNPDNVGSVIIYWKSKLDEIKRNKEIFVSKFPSYPMEKVKRLENVKFYQVSIDINGVKKI
;
A
#
# COMPACT_ATOMS: atom_id res chain seq x y z
N MET A 1 9.17 13.41 -11.98
CA MET A 1 7.76 13.18 -11.57
C MET A 1 6.77 13.40 -12.73
N ALA A 2 6.92 14.48 -13.52
CA ALA A 2 6.04 14.75 -14.68
C ALA A 2 5.94 13.60 -15.71
N GLU A 3 7.02 12.82 -15.88
CA GLU A 3 7.03 11.69 -16.82
C GLU A 3 6.11 10.52 -16.40
N LEU A 4 6.11 10.15 -15.12
CA LEU A 4 5.21 9.11 -14.61
C LEU A 4 3.75 9.54 -14.70
N SER A 5 3.48 10.84 -14.47
CA SER A 5 2.14 11.41 -14.54
C SER A 5 1.44 11.19 -15.89
N TRP A 6 2.14 11.41 -17.02
CA TRP A 6 1.52 11.18 -18.33
C TRP A 6 1.39 9.69 -18.64
N LYS A 7 2.36 8.86 -18.24
CA LYS A 7 2.31 7.40 -18.41
C LYS A 7 1.13 6.77 -17.66
N PHE A 8 0.82 7.25 -16.45
CA PHE A 8 -0.38 6.86 -15.70
C PHE A 8 -1.66 7.06 -16.49
N ARG A 9 -1.80 8.24 -17.13
CA ARG A 9 -2.99 8.59 -17.90
C ARG A 9 -3.20 7.61 -19.06
N PHE A 10 -2.16 7.24 -19.79
CA PHE A 10 -2.30 6.29 -20.90
C PHE A 10 -2.61 4.88 -20.43
N ALA A 11 -1.96 4.39 -19.37
CA ALA A 11 -2.28 3.07 -18.80
C ALA A 11 -3.74 3.01 -18.35
N LEU A 12 -4.21 4.06 -17.67
CA LEU A 12 -5.60 4.18 -17.24
C LEU A 12 -6.57 4.20 -18.45
N MET A 13 -6.30 5.02 -19.47
CA MET A 13 -7.15 5.10 -20.67
C MET A 13 -7.18 3.79 -21.49
N LYS A 14 -6.12 2.98 -21.41
CA LYS A 14 -6.05 1.64 -22.02
C LYS A 14 -6.60 0.53 -21.14
N HIS A 15 -7.04 0.85 -19.92
CA HIS A 15 -7.51 -0.12 -18.93
C HIS A 15 -6.44 -1.18 -18.60
N ASP A 16 -5.16 -0.81 -18.72
CA ASP A 16 -4.03 -1.68 -18.40
C ASP A 16 -3.68 -1.55 -16.91
N TRP A 17 -4.46 -2.25 -16.08
CA TRP A 17 -4.35 -2.20 -14.61
C TRP A 17 -3.00 -2.68 -14.10
N LYS A 18 -2.38 -3.63 -14.80
CA LYS A 18 -1.07 -4.16 -14.42
C LYS A 18 0.01 -3.12 -14.66
N LEU A 19 0.05 -2.51 -15.85
CA LEU A 19 0.99 -1.43 -16.15
C LEU A 19 0.76 -0.20 -15.25
N LEU A 20 -0.51 0.14 -14.99
CA LEU A 20 -0.86 1.20 -14.06
C LEU A 20 -0.30 0.92 -12.66
N GLY A 21 -0.42 -0.33 -12.21
CA GLY A 21 0.16 -0.82 -10.96
C GLY A 21 1.68 -0.66 -10.89
N GLU A 22 2.41 -1.05 -11.94
CA GLU A 22 3.86 -0.89 -12.01
C GLU A 22 4.28 0.58 -11.89
N TYR A 23 3.57 1.50 -12.55
CA TYR A 23 3.83 2.92 -12.37
C TYR A 23 3.53 3.40 -10.94
N PHE A 24 2.50 2.86 -10.26
CA PHE A 24 2.18 3.24 -8.88
C PHE A 24 3.25 2.76 -7.90
N LYS A 25 3.76 1.53 -8.08
CA LYS A 25 4.89 1.01 -7.30
C LYS A 25 6.12 1.89 -7.47
N GLU A 26 6.45 2.24 -8.72
CA GLU A 26 7.61 3.07 -9.01
C GLU A 26 7.47 4.48 -8.42
N ASN A 27 6.30 5.10 -8.53
CA ASN A 27 6.04 6.39 -7.90
C ASN A 27 6.15 6.31 -6.37
N THR A 28 5.63 5.25 -5.76
CA THR A 28 5.73 5.03 -4.30
C THR A 28 7.17 4.84 -3.86
N ARG A 29 7.97 4.09 -4.64
CA ARG A 29 9.40 3.91 -4.41
C ARG A 29 10.17 5.23 -4.47
N ILE A 30 9.90 6.06 -5.48
CA ILE A 30 10.50 7.38 -5.64
C ILE A 30 10.10 8.29 -4.46
N MET A 31 8.81 8.35 -4.12
CA MET A 31 8.32 9.19 -3.03
C MET A 31 8.94 8.78 -1.68
N ASN A 32 9.02 7.47 -1.42
CA ASN A 32 9.65 6.96 -0.20
C ASN A 32 11.13 7.36 -0.10
N LYS A 33 11.86 7.37 -1.22
CA LYS A 33 13.25 7.86 -1.28
C LYS A 33 13.31 9.37 -1.02
N ILE A 34 12.49 10.16 -1.71
CA ILE A 34 12.44 11.62 -1.55
C ILE A 34 12.15 12.01 -0.10
N MET A 35 11.14 11.38 0.53
CA MET A 35 10.82 11.68 1.92
C MET A 35 11.95 11.32 2.88
N LYS A 36 12.70 10.24 2.63
CA LYS A 36 13.90 9.95 3.42
C LYS A 36 14.97 11.03 3.26
N TYR A 37 15.22 11.48 2.03
CA TYR A 37 16.14 12.60 1.78
C TYR A 37 15.68 13.91 2.44
N ALA A 38 14.37 14.12 2.59
CA ALA A 38 13.80 15.26 3.29
C ALA A 38 13.81 15.12 4.83
N GLY A 39 14.45 14.09 5.39
CA GLY A 39 14.61 13.90 6.83
C GLY A 39 13.53 13.04 7.52
N PHE A 40 12.59 12.46 6.77
CA PHE A 40 11.63 11.52 7.35
C PHE A 40 12.28 10.15 7.52
N GLU A 41 12.53 9.75 8.78
CA GLU A 41 13.20 8.49 9.19
C GLU A 41 12.73 7.26 8.36
N PHE A 42 11.42 7.11 8.18
CA PHE A 42 10.82 5.99 7.45
C PHE A 42 10.16 6.41 6.13
N GLY A 43 10.61 7.50 5.51
CA GLY A 43 10.06 8.00 4.24
C GLY A 43 8.57 8.26 4.30
N ILE A 44 7.76 7.54 3.50
CA ILE A 44 6.29 7.69 3.48
C ILE A 44 5.58 7.24 4.77
N GLY A 45 6.34 6.72 5.74
CA GLY A 45 5.88 6.35 7.06
C GLY A 45 6.03 4.86 7.32
N LEU A 46 6.47 4.52 8.53
CA LEU A 46 6.74 3.15 8.96
C LEU A 46 5.54 2.21 8.71
N ILE A 47 4.37 2.60 9.24
CA ILE A 47 3.16 1.79 9.17
C ILE A 47 2.70 1.62 7.72
N ASN A 48 2.78 2.67 6.91
CA ASN A 48 2.42 2.62 5.50
C ASN A 48 3.33 1.66 4.73
N ASN A 49 4.64 1.74 4.95
CA ASN A 49 5.60 0.83 4.33
C ASN A 49 5.36 -0.64 4.71
N ILE A 50 5.03 -0.92 5.98
CA ILE A 50 4.65 -2.27 6.44
C ILE A 50 3.41 -2.73 5.70
N LEU A 51 2.34 -1.93 5.73
CA LEU A 51 1.05 -2.28 5.12
C LEU A 51 1.16 -2.53 3.62
N ILE A 52 1.90 -1.69 2.89
CA ILE A 52 2.19 -1.86 1.45
C ILE A 52 2.95 -3.17 1.21
N LYS A 53 4.04 -3.41 1.94
CA LYS A 53 4.84 -4.63 1.73
C LYS A 53 4.06 -5.92 2.00
N LEU A 54 3.16 -5.92 3.00
CA LEU A 54 2.35 -7.10 3.31
C LEU A 54 1.37 -7.46 2.20
N ILE A 55 0.84 -6.47 1.48
CA ILE A 55 -0.22 -6.69 0.49
C ILE A 55 0.32 -6.91 -0.92
N GLU A 56 1.52 -6.40 -1.23
CA GLU A 56 2.17 -6.58 -2.54
C GLU A 56 2.53 -8.04 -2.88
N GLU A 57 2.58 -8.92 -1.88
CA GLU A 57 2.78 -10.37 -2.09
C GLU A 57 1.54 -11.07 -2.67
N ASN A 58 0.37 -10.42 -2.70
CA ASN A 58 -0.87 -10.99 -3.21
C ASN A 58 -1.00 -10.79 -4.73
N SER A 59 -1.20 -11.88 -5.49
CA SER A 59 -1.29 -11.84 -6.96
C SER A 59 -2.47 -11.04 -7.52
N ASN A 60 -3.52 -10.81 -6.71
CA ASN A 60 -4.69 -10.02 -7.10
C ASN A 60 -4.52 -8.52 -6.79
N VAL A 61 -3.34 -8.11 -6.34
CA VAL A 61 -2.99 -6.72 -6.04
C VAL A 61 -2.12 -6.18 -7.16
N TYR A 62 -2.62 -5.18 -7.88
CA TYR A 62 -1.85 -4.49 -8.91
C TYR A 62 -0.82 -3.52 -8.31
N ALA A 63 -1.20 -2.80 -7.25
CA ALA A 63 -0.29 -1.93 -6.49
C ALA A 63 -0.88 -1.50 -5.15
N ALA A 64 -0.03 -1.06 -4.23
CA ALA A 64 -0.42 -0.32 -3.03
C ALA A 64 0.39 0.96 -2.90
N LYS A 65 -0.23 2.04 -2.43
CA LYS A 65 0.44 3.34 -2.25
C LYS A 65 -0.13 4.14 -1.09
N LEU A 66 0.71 5.01 -0.53
CA LEU A 66 0.29 6.08 0.37
C LEU A 66 -0.69 7.03 -0.36
N THR A 67 -1.65 7.54 0.41
CA THR A 67 -2.39 8.77 0.09
C THR A 67 -2.32 9.81 1.21
N GLY A 68 -2.46 11.08 0.86
CA GLY A 68 -2.37 12.21 1.77
C GLY A 68 -0.93 12.70 2.00
N ALA A 69 -0.72 13.44 3.08
CA ALA A 69 0.51 14.20 3.35
C ALA A 69 1.74 13.33 3.69
N GLY A 70 1.55 12.05 4.02
CA GLY A 70 2.63 11.15 4.48
C GLY A 70 2.85 11.16 5.99
N ASN A 71 3.83 10.36 6.46
CA ASN A 71 4.14 10.14 7.88
C ASN A 71 3.00 9.51 8.72
N GLY A 72 2.05 8.85 8.05
CA GLY A 72 0.80 8.34 8.60
C GLY A 72 -0.29 8.34 7.52
N GLY A 73 -1.55 8.11 7.89
CA GLY A 73 -2.68 8.24 6.97
C GLY A 73 -3.22 6.92 6.44
N SER A 74 -3.55 6.89 5.15
CA SER A 74 -4.21 5.75 4.50
C SER A 74 -3.34 5.17 3.38
N VAL A 75 -3.45 3.85 3.20
CA VAL A 75 -2.90 3.14 2.05
C VAL A 75 -4.07 2.76 1.15
N PHE A 76 -4.00 3.15 -0.12
CA PHE A 76 -4.89 2.61 -1.14
C PHE A 76 -4.23 1.44 -1.83
N VAL A 77 -5.05 0.45 -2.17
CA VAL A 77 -4.62 -0.75 -2.90
C VAL A 77 -5.48 -0.86 -4.14
N LEU A 78 -4.83 -0.93 -5.30
CA LEU A 78 -5.45 -1.23 -6.58
C LEU A 78 -5.49 -2.75 -6.71
N VAL A 79 -6.69 -3.31 -6.82
CA VAL A 79 -6.95 -4.76 -6.76
C VAL A 79 -7.80 -5.21 -7.93
N ASN A 80 -7.76 -6.51 -8.24
CA ASN A 80 -8.75 -7.12 -9.10
C ASN A 80 -10.14 -7.01 -8.43
N PRO A 81 -11.15 -6.37 -9.07
CA PRO A 81 -12.48 -6.19 -8.50
C PRO A 81 -13.18 -7.49 -8.10
N ASP A 82 -12.88 -8.61 -8.77
CA ASP A 82 -13.48 -9.92 -8.46
C ASP A 82 -12.90 -10.56 -7.17
N ASN A 83 -11.86 -9.95 -6.59
CA ASN A 83 -11.11 -10.51 -5.48
C ASN A 83 -10.95 -9.57 -4.28
N VAL A 84 -11.69 -8.45 -4.22
CA VAL A 84 -11.60 -7.48 -3.10
C VAL A 84 -11.78 -8.16 -1.73
N GLY A 85 -12.72 -9.11 -1.64
CA GLY A 85 -13.01 -9.88 -0.43
C GLY A 85 -11.85 -10.81 0.00
N SER A 86 -11.25 -11.55 -0.93
CA SER A 86 -10.12 -12.42 -0.59
C SER A 86 -8.86 -11.62 -0.27
N VAL A 87 -8.64 -10.50 -0.96
CA VAL A 87 -7.50 -9.60 -0.71
C VAL A 87 -7.57 -8.97 0.68
N ILE A 88 -8.75 -8.51 1.15
CA ILE A 88 -8.86 -7.94 2.50
C ILE A 88 -8.63 -8.99 3.59
N ILE A 89 -9.12 -10.22 3.40
CA ILE A 89 -8.92 -11.33 4.35
C ILE A 89 -7.44 -11.68 4.42
N TYR A 90 -6.78 -11.80 3.26
CA TYR A 90 -5.34 -12.03 3.17
C TYR A 90 -4.56 -10.93 3.90
N TRP A 91 -4.89 -9.66 3.66
CA TRP A 91 -4.16 -8.55 4.25
C TRP A 91 -4.27 -8.51 5.77
N LYS A 92 -5.49 -8.73 6.30
CA LYS A 92 -5.74 -8.87 7.74
C LYS A 92 -4.95 -10.03 8.33
N SER A 93 -4.99 -11.20 7.68
CA SER A 93 -4.23 -12.38 8.12
C SER A 93 -2.72 -12.10 8.19
N LYS A 94 -2.16 -11.45 7.17
CA LYS A 94 -0.73 -11.09 7.15
C LYS A 94 -0.37 -10.04 8.19
N LEU A 95 -1.27 -9.09 8.46
CA LEU A 95 -1.09 -8.13 9.53
C LEU A 95 -1.11 -8.81 10.90
N ASP A 96 -2.04 -9.74 11.14
CA ASP A 96 -2.16 -10.46 12.41
C ASP A 96 -1.02 -11.46 12.63
N GLU A 97 -0.48 -12.04 11.55
CA GLU A 97 0.71 -12.88 11.57
C GLU A 97 1.92 -12.11 12.14
N ILE A 98 2.22 -10.93 11.60
CA ILE A 98 3.37 -10.13 12.07
C ILE A 98 3.15 -9.49 13.44
N LYS A 99 1.89 -9.28 13.86
CA LYS A 99 1.57 -8.80 15.21
C LYS A 99 1.83 -9.85 16.27
N ARG A 100 1.48 -11.11 15.99
CA ARG A 100 1.60 -12.22 16.94
C ARG A 100 2.98 -12.86 16.93
N ASN A 101 3.68 -12.82 15.80
CA ASN A 101 4.98 -13.46 15.66
C ASN A 101 6.10 -12.43 15.44
N LYS A 102 6.86 -12.18 16.50
CA LYS A 102 8.00 -11.25 16.51
C LYS A 102 9.11 -11.68 15.54
N GLU A 103 9.35 -12.98 15.39
CA GLU A 103 10.40 -13.49 14.50
C GLU A 103 10.06 -13.20 13.03
N ILE A 104 8.80 -13.40 12.64
CA ILE A 104 8.32 -13.07 11.29
C ILE A 104 8.43 -11.56 11.04
N PHE A 105 8.09 -10.73 12.03
CA PHE A 105 8.25 -9.28 11.90
C PHE A 105 9.71 -8.90 11.65
N VAL A 106 10.63 -9.36 12.52
CA VAL A 106 12.06 -9.02 12.43
C VAL A 106 12.66 -9.54 11.12
N SER A 107 12.24 -10.72 10.67
CA SER A 107 12.65 -11.28 9.37
C SER A 107 12.21 -10.41 8.19
N LYS A 108 10.94 -9.97 8.15
CA LYS A 108 10.40 -9.16 7.04
C LYS A 108 10.83 -7.69 7.10
N PHE A 109 11.07 -7.16 8.29
CA PHE A 109 11.34 -5.74 8.58
C PHE A 109 12.51 -5.55 9.56
N PRO A 110 13.73 -6.00 9.22
CA PRO A 110 14.86 -6.04 10.17
C PRO A 110 15.32 -4.67 10.65
N SER A 111 15.08 -3.61 9.86
CA SER A 111 15.46 -2.24 10.21
C SER A 111 14.36 -1.45 10.93
N TYR A 112 13.21 -2.06 11.22
CA TYR A 112 12.06 -1.37 11.79
C TYR A 112 11.93 -1.62 13.30
N PRO A 113 11.72 -0.57 14.11
CA PRO A 113 11.66 -0.72 15.57
C PRO A 113 10.37 -1.42 15.98
N MET A 114 10.51 -2.51 16.75
CA MET A 114 9.38 -3.29 17.29
C MET A 114 8.41 -2.46 18.14
N GLU A 115 8.91 -1.45 18.85
CA GLU A 115 8.08 -0.61 19.72
C GLU A 115 7.00 0.17 18.95
N LYS A 116 7.30 0.55 17.70
CA LYS A 116 6.37 1.29 16.85
C LYS A 116 5.31 0.36 16.21
N VAL A 117 5.43 -0.96 16.36
CA VAL A 117 4.51 -1.99 15.82
C VAL A 117 3.16 -1.99 16.54
N LYS A 118 3.10 -1.57 17.82
CA LYS A 118 1.83 -1.45 18.56
C LYS A 118 0.80 -0.58 17.83
N ARG A 119 1.27 0.40 17.04
CA ARG A 119 0.40 1.26 16.21
C ARG A 119 -0.37 0.49 15.13
N LEU A 120 0.07 -0.72 14.76
CA LEU A 120 -0.64 -1.60 13.83
C LEU A 120 -1.97 -2.11 14.38
N GLU A 121 -2.17 -2.09 15.71
CA GLU A 121 -3.44 -2.47 16.35
C GLU A 121 -4.59 -1.56 15.93
N ASN A 122 -4.28 -0.30 15.60
CA ASN A 122 -5.26 0.71 15.23
C ASN A 122 -5.58 0.75 13.73
N VAL A 123 -5.03 -0.16 12.92
CA VAL A 123 -5.28 -0.20 11.47
C VAL A 123 -6.71 -0.63 11.20
N LYS A 124 -7.42 0.20 10.42
CA LYS A 124 -8.77 -0.08 9.93
C LYS A 124 -8.73 -0.37 8.44
N PHE A 125 -9.55 -1.32 8.01
CA PHE A 125 -9.68 -1.68 6.60
C PHE A 125 -11.06 -1.25 6.10
N TYR A 126 -11.10 -0.71 4.89
CA TYR A 126 -12.31 -0.28 4.21
C TYR A 126 -12.29 -0.82 2.79
N GLN A 127 -13.45 -1.22 2.28
CA GLN A 127 -13.64 -1.61 0.89
C GLN A 127 -14.45 -0.53 0.19
N VAL A 128 -14.02 -0.19 -1.01
CA VAL A 128 -14.61 0.85 -1.83
C VAL A 128 -14.63 0.36 -3.26
N SER A 129 -15.76 0.52 -3.94
CA SER A 129 -15.86 0.38 -5.39
C SER A 129 -16.08 1.75 -6.03
N ILE A 130 -15.54 1.90 -7.23
CA ILE A 130 -15.71 3.08 -8.06
C ILE A 130 -16.33 2.60 -9.37
N ASP A 131 -17.56 3.04 -9.63
CA ASP A 131 -18.31 2.73 -10.84
C ASP A 131 -18.84 4.02 -11.50
N ILE A 132 -19.63 3.89 -12.57
CA ILE A 132 -20.21 5.04 -13.30
C ILE A 132 -21.13 5.92 -12.43
N ASN A 133 -21.64 5.39 -11.32
CA ASN A 133 -22.46 6.10 -10.34
C ASN A 133 -21.62 6.71 -9.21
N GLY A 134 -20.29 6.65 -9.32
CA GLY A 134 -19.35 7.23 -8.37
C GLY A 134 -18.79 6.21 -7.38
N VAL A 135 -18.52 6.67 -6.16
CA VAL A 135 -17.80 5.92 -5.12
C VAL A 135 -18.78 5.32 -4.13
N LYS A 136 -18.72 4.00 -3.91
CA LYS A 136 -19.55 3.26 -2.96
C LYS A 136 -18.68 2.50 -1.97
N LYS A 137 -19.03 2.58 -0.69
CA LYS A 137 -18.46 1.70 0.34
C LYS A 137 -19.11 0.33 0.22
N ILE A 138 -18.30 -0.72 0.29
CA ILE A 138 -18.73 -2.13 0.27
C ILE A 138 -18.39 -2.76 1.62
#